data_AF-A0A7R8CJH7-F1
#
_entry.id   AF-A0A7R8CJH7-F1
#
_cell.length_a   1.000
_cell.length_b   1.000
_cell.length_c   1.000
_cell.angle_alpha   90.00
_cell.angle_beta   90.00
_cell.angle_gamma   90.00
#
_symmetry.space_group_name_H-M   'P 1'
#
loop_
_entity.id
_entity.type
_entity.pdbx_description
1 polymer ?
#
loop_
_entity_poly.entity_id
_entity_poly.type
_entity_poly.pdbx_seq_one_letter_code
_entity_poly.pdbx_strand_id
1 'polypeptide(L)'
;MYTTLSNLILQSQASKPIAPKYPASYEQNLRKPLENWFGTKRNLFRKSRTKYFNSFVQKRNFVQKNVLDVMKSEPVESESVKFIDKASGDTQLLKSSGLIPVYKEKKEFGQVPDYIIKKAREKEEKARRIDEELKASLRNRDNQLSETDRAPHS
;
A
#
# COMPACT_ATOMS: atom_id res chain seq x y z
N MET A 1 52.26 -3.81 -57.93
CA MET A 1 51.32 -4.91 -58.13
C MET A 1 50.06 -4.60 -57.35
N TYR A 2 48.92 -4.52 -58.02
CA TYR A 2 47.63 -4.12 -57.45
C TYR A 2 46.93 -5.32 -56.80
N THR A 3 46.36 -5.16 -55.61
CA THR A 3 45.14 -5.86 -55.17
C THR A 3 44.44 -5.06 -54.06
N THR A 4 43.26 -4.56 -54.39
CA THR A 4 42.27 -3.87 -53.55
C THR A 4 41.29 -4.87 -52.94
N LEU A 5 40.92 -4.75 -51.67
CA LEU A 5 39.70 -5.33 -51.07
C LEU A 5 39.22 -4.40 -49.93
N SER A 6 38.47 -3.32 -50.19
CA SER A 6 37.02 -3.23 -50.43
C SER A 6 36.16 -3.71 -49.24
N ASN A 7 35.57 -2.71 -48.58
CA ASN A 7 34.59 -2.70 -47.50
C ASN A 7 33.53 -3.83 -47.55
N LEU A 8 33.35 -4.52 -46.42
CA LEU A 8 32.26 -5.46 -46.18
C LEU A 8 31.08 -4.71 -45.55
N ILE A 9 30.18 -4.20 -46.40
CA ILE A 9 28.88 -3.67 -45.98
C ILE A 9 27.92 -4.86 -45.85
N LEU A 10 27.40 -5.10 -44.65
CA LEU A 10 26.31 -6.06 -44.42
C LEU A 10 25.07 -5.63 -45.24
N GLN A 11 24.77 -6.37 -46.31
CA GLN A 11 23.45 -6.33 -46.96
C GLN A 11 22.46 -7.15 -46.13
N SER A 12 21.67 -6.45 -45.31
CA SER A 12 20.41 -6.95 -44.77
C SER A 12 19.45 -7.24 -45.93
N GLN A 13 19.19 -8.51 -46.22
CA GLN A 13 18.13 -8.90 -47.14
C GLN A 13 16.79 -8.83 -46.40
N ALA A 14 16.00 -7.80 -46.70
CA ALA A 14 14.61 -7.73 -46.27
C ALA A 14 13.81 -8.82 -46.99
N SER A 15 13.43 -9.88 -46.27
CA SER A 15 12.47 -10.86 -46.73
C SER A 15 11.12 -10.16 -46.99
N LYS A 16 10.56 -10.35 -48.19
CA LYS A 16 9.23 -9.81 -48.55
C LYS A 16 8.17 -10.35 -47.56
N PRO A 17 7.23 -9.52 -47.07
CA PRO A 17 6.17 -10.01 -46.21
C PRO A 17 5.28 -10.98 -46.99
N ILE A 18 5.01 -12.13 -46.38
CA ILE A 18 4.05 -13.12 -46.88
C ILE A 18 2.66 -12.48 -46.81
N ALA A 19 2.04 -12.25 -47.98
CA ALA A 19 0.67 -11.77 -48.04
C ALA A 19 -0.27 -12.81 -47.41
N PRO A 20 -1.25 -12.40 -46.60
CA PRO A 20 -2.22 -13.33 -46.03
C PRO A 20 -3.06 -13.92 -47.18
N LYS A 21 -3.08 -15.25 -47.27
CA LYS A 21 -3.99 -15.96 -48.17
C LYS A 21 -5.40 -15.85 -47.59
N TYR A 22 -6.25 -15.04 -48.22
CA TYR A 22 -7.67 -14.97 -47.87
C TYR A 22 -8.40 -16.26 -48.27
N PRO A 23 -9.42 -16.70 -47.51
CA PRO A 23 -10.25 -17.83 -47.90
C PRO A 23 -11.06 -17.49 -49.16
N ALA A 24 -11.22 -18.49 -50.06
CA ALA A 24 -11.82 -18.35 -51.39
C ALA A 24 -13.26 -17.77 -51.42
N SER A 25 -13.93 -17.68 -50.27
CA SER A 25 -15.26 -17.06 -50.15
C SER A 25 -15.27 -15.56 -50.38
N TYR A 26 -14.12 -14.88 -50.38
CA TYR A 26 -14.03 -13.43 -50.61
C TYR A 26 -14.01 -13.02 -52.10
N GLU A 27 -13.71 -13.92 -53.02
CA GLU A 27 -13.55 -13.57 -54.45
C GLU A 27 -14.87 -13.52 -55.23
N GLN A 28 -15.97 -14.03 -54.67
CA GLN A 28 -17.25 -14.14 -55.39
C GLN A 28 -18.00 -12.81 -55.54
N ASN A 29 -17.60 -11.76 -54.82
CA ASN A 29 -18.30 -10.46 -54.85
C ASN A 29 -17.64 -9.40 -55.75
N LEU A 30 -16.52 -9.72 -56.41
CA LEU A 30 -15.76 -8.76 -57.22
C LEU A 30 -15.99 -8.89 -58.74
N ARG A 31 -16.92 -9.74 -59.18
CA ARG A 31 -17.17 -10.02 -60.61
C ARG A 31 -18.63 -9.90 -61.06
N LYS A 32 -19.41 -8.97 -60.50
CA LYS A 32 -20.72 -8.64 -61.08
C LYS A 32 -20.60 -7.36 -61.90
N PRO A 33 -20.81 -7.39 -63.24
CA PRO A 33 -20.73 -6.18 -64.06
C PRO A 33 -21.83 -5.21 -63.67
N LEU A 34 -21.51 -3.92 -63.76
CA LEU A 34 -22.40 -2.78 -63.53
C LEU A 34 -23.40 -2.65 -64.68
N GLU A 35 -24.25 -3.64 -64.86
CA GLU A 35 -25.39 -3.56 -65.77
C GLU A 35 -26.64 -3.57 -64.91
N ASN A 36 -27.13 -2.35 -64.63
CA ASN A 36 -28.54 -1.99 -64.56
C ASN A 36 -28.69 -0.63 -63.86
N TRP A 37 -29.61 0.17 -64.42
CA TRP A 37 -30.25 1.36 -63.83
C TRP A 37 -29.76 2.75 -64.23
N PHE A 38 -29.69 3.01 -65.53
CA PHE A 38 -30.37 4.23 -66.00
C PHE A 38 -31.88 4.05 -65.77
N GLY A 39 -32.49 4.89 -64.93
CA GLY A 39 -33.95 5.08 -64.88
C GLY A 39 -34.61 4.93 -63.51
N THR A 40 -34.60 5.98 -62.69
CA THR A 40 -35.83 6.67 -62.23
C THR A 40 -35.44 7.83 -61.32
N LYS A 41 -35.90 9.03 -61.66
CA LYS A 41 -35.80 10.22 -60.83
C LYS A 41 -36.53 9.98 -59.51
N ARG A 42 -35.80 9.65 -58.44
CA ARG A 42 -36.26 9.87 -57.07
C ARG A 42 -35.45 11.02 -56.50
N ASN A 43 -36.01 12.22 -56.62
CA ASN A 43 -35.70 13.36 -55.75
C ASN A 43 -36.05 12.96 -54.31
N LEU A 44 -35.21 12.16 -53.68
CA LEU A 44 -35.18 12.06 -52.24
C LEU A 44 -34.36 13.24 -51.76
N PHE A 45 -35.06 14.36 -51.60
CA PHE A 45 -34.66 15.50 -50.78
C PHE A 45 -34.17 14.94 -49.44
N ARG A 46 -32.86 14.64 -49.35
CA ARG A 46 -32.21 14.28 -48.09
C ARG A 46 -32.24 15.55 -47.25
N LYS A 47 -33.34 15.77 -46.52
CA LYS A 47 -33.32 16.69 -45.38
C LYS A 47 -32.17 16.21 -44.50
N SER A 48 -31.09 16.99 -44.44
CA SER A 48 -29.95 16.72 -43.58
C SER A 48 -30.47 16.56 -42.15
N ARG A 49 -30.55 15.30 -41.70
CA ARG A 49 -31.08 14.91 -40.39
C ARG A 49 -30.03 15.17 -39.30
N THR A 50 -29.48 16.38 -39.28
CA THR A 50 -28.51 16.85 -38.29
C THR A 50 -28.72 18.35 -38.08
N LYS A 51 -29.95 18.75 -37.72
CA LYS A 51 -30.21 20.13 -37.31
C LYS A 51 -30.00 20.37 -35.81
N TYR A 52 -29.83 19.32 -35.00
CA TYR A 52 -29.72 19.44 -33.53
C TYR A 52 -28.86 18.38 -32.83
N PHE A 53 -27.84 17.80 -33.47
CA PHE A 53 -26.76 17.25 -32.64
C PHE A 53 -25.79 18.40 -32.38
N ASN A 54 -26.18 19.28 -31.46
CA ASN A 54 -25.21 20.10 -30.75
C ASN A 54 -24.27 19.10 -30.09
N SER A 55 -23.21 18.75 -30.81
CA SER A 55 -22.10 18.00 -30.29
C SER A 55 -21.48 18.89 -29.23
N PHE A 56 -22.05 18.86 -28.03
CA PHE A 56 -21.48 19.41 -26.82
C PHE A 56 -20.27 18.53 -26.50
N VAL A 57 -19.27 18.55 -27.39
CA VAL A 57 -17.92 18.12 -27.11
C VAL A 57 -17.42 19.22 -26.18
N GLN A 58 -17.79 19.12 -24.90
CA GLN A 58 -17.10 19.86 -23.86
C GLN A 58 -15.65 19.46 -24.01
N LYS A 59 -14.86 20.36 -24.60
CA LYS A 59 -13.41 20.23 -24.66
C LYS A 59 -12.96 20.21 -23.21
N ARG A 60 -12.72 19.02 -22.66
CA ARG A 60 -12.25 18.85 -21.29
C ARG A 60 -10.98 19.69 -21.18
N ASN A 61 -10.99 20.67 -20.29
CA ASN A 61 -9.82 21.50 -20.07
C ASN A 61 -8.86 20.73 -19.17
N PHE A 62 -7.92 20.01 -19.78
CA PHE A 62 -6.93 19.20 -19.06
C PHE A 62 -6.07 20.05 -18.12
N VAL A 63 -5.85 21.33 -18.42
CA VAL A 63 -5.11 22.24 -17.54
C VAL A 63 -5.88 22.48 -16.24
N GLN A 64 -7.15 22.86 -16.34
CA GLN A 64 -8.00 23.07 -15.16
C GLN A 64 -8.18 21.80 -14.35
N LYS A 65 -8.33 20.65 -15.03
CA LYS A 65 -8.41 19.35 -14.36
C LYS A 65 -7.11 19.05 -13.59
N ASN A 66 -5.96 19.18 -14.23
CA ASN A 66 -4.68 18.89 -13.58
C ASN A 66 -4.43 19.82 -12.38
N VAL A 67 -4.78 21.10 -12.49
CA VAL A 67 -4.69 22.05 -11.37
C VAL A 67 -5.58 21.61 -10.22
N LEU A 68 -6.84 21.27 -10.49
CA LEU A 68 -7.76 20.79 -9.47
C LEU A 68 -7.32 19.46 -8.85
N ASP A 69 -6.77 18.56 -9.65
CA ASP A 69 -6.26 17.26 -9.19
C ASP A 69 -5.06 17.45 -8.25
N VAL A 70 -4.14 18.37 -8.55
CA VAL A 70 -3.01 18.72 -7.66
C VAL A 70 -3.45 19.46 -6.40
N MET A 71 -4.43 20.37 -6.51
CA MET A 71 -4.96 21.08 -5.34
C MET A 71 -5.72 20.17 -4.38
N LYS A 72 -6.39 19.14 -4.91
CA LYS A 72 -7.18 18.18 -4.12
C LYS A 72 -6.38 16.95 -3.71
N SER A 73 -5.22 16.70 -4.31
CA SER A 73 -4.38 15.58 -3.92
C SER A 73 -3.90 15.80 -2.49
N GLU A 74 -4.12 14.79 -1.65
CA GLU A 74 -3.49 14.74 -0.35
C GLU A 74 -1.97 14.71 -0.53
N PRO A 75 -1.22 15.39 0.36
CA PRO A 75 0.23 15.25 0.35
C PRO A 75 0.54 13.77 0.50
N VAL A 76 1.42 13.25 -0.38
CA VAL A 76 1.95 11.89 -0.23
C VAL A 76 2.49 11.82 1.18
N GLU A 77 1.88 10.99 2.04
CA GLU A 77 2.46 10.69 3.33
C GLU A 77 3.91 10.31 3.03
N SER A 78 4.87 10.99 3.66
CA SER A 78 6.28 10.65 3.51
C SER A 78 6.52 9.33 4.25
N GLU A 79 5.94 8.29 3.71
CA GLU A 79 5.97 6.94 4.20
C GLU A 79 7.42 6.53 4.11
N SER A 80 8.07 6.60 5.27
CA SER A 80 9.44 6.24 5.55
C SER A 80 10.49 7.24 5.08
N VAL A 81 11.19 7.79 6.07
CA VAL A 81 12.57 8.22 5.90
C VAL A 81 13.32 7.05 5.26
N LYS A 82 14.03 7.32 4.17
CA LYS A 82 14.84 6.32 3.45
C LYS A 82 16.30 6.54 3.76
N PHE A 83 17.03 5.45 3.95
CA PHE A 83 18.48 5.47 4.07
C PHE A 83 19.09 5.06 2.73
N ILE A 84 20.11 5.80 2.29
CA ILE A 84 20.79 5.58 1.02
C ILE A 84 22.30 5.71 1.27
N ASP A 85 23.06 4.67 0.97
CA ASP A 85 24.52 4.64 1.20
C ASP A 85 25.29 5.54 0.23
N LYS A 86 24.78 5.70 -1.00
CA LYS A 86 25.41 6.46 -2.10
C LYS A 86 24.34 7.21 -2.89
N ALA A 87 24.70 8.30 -3.57
CA ALA A 87 23.74 9.12 -4.33
C ALA A 87 22.91 8.34 -5.38
N SER A 88 23.43 7.21 -5.89
CA SER A 88 22.75 6.30 -6.82
C SER A 88 22.63 4.86 -6.29
N GLY A 89 22.75 4.68 -4.97
CA GLY A 89 22.72 3.36 -4.34
C GLY A 89 21.30 2.85 -4.07
N ASP A 90 21.23 1.64 -3.51
CA ASP A 90 19.97 1.03 -3.10
C ASP A 90 19.33 1.82 -1.94
N THR A 91 18.01 2.01 -2.02
CA THR A 91 17.25 2.72 -0.99
C THR A 91 16.63 1.73 -0.02
N GLN A 92 16.93 1.85 1.27
CA GLN A 92 16.32 1.04 2.32
C GLN A 92 15.34 1.87 3.14
N LEU A 93 14.19 1.28 3.50
CA LEU A 93 13.21 1.93 4.37
C LEU A 93 13.70 1.86 5.83
N LEU A 94 13.81 3.01 6.50
CA LEU A 94 14.31 3.04 7.90
C LEU A 94 13.33 2.43 8.91
N LYS A 95 12.04 2.34 8.57
CA LYS A 95 11.02 1.73 9.45
C LYS A 95 11.26 0.22 9.65
N SER A 96 11.74 -0.49 8.63
CA SER A 96 11.98 -1.94 8.69
C SER A 96 13.39 -2.33 9.12
N SER A 97 14.35 -1.39 9.09
CA SER A 97 15.76 -1.67 9.41
C SER A 97 16.06 -1.75 10.92
N GLY A 98 15.09 -1.44 11.79
CA GLY A 98 15.30 -1.39 13.25
C GLY A 98 16.15 -0.22 13.73
N LEU A 99 16.58 0.67 12.84
CA LEU A 99 17.34 1.89 13.15
C LEU A 99 16.45 2.99 13.75
N ILE A 100 15.14 2.93 13.51
CA ILE A 100 14.17 3.82 14.15
C ILE A 100 13.63 3.17 15.41
N PRO A 101 13.66 3.86 16.56
CA PRO A 101 13.09 3.36 17.80
C PRO A 101 11.56 3.29 17.72
N VAL A 102 11.05 2.11 17.40
CA VAL A 102 9.61 1.78 17.22
C VAL A 102 8.78 2.05 18.47
N TYR A 103 9.37 1.88 19.66
CA TYR A 103 8.63 1.90 20.91
C TYR A 103 8.35 3.30 21.46
N LYS A 104 8.89 4.37 20.86
CA LYS A 104 8.62 5.75 21.28
C LYS A 104 7.16 6.16 21.09
N GLU A 105 6.49 5.58 20.10
CA GLU A 105 5.10 5.92 19.74
C GLU A 105 4.07 5.02 20.45
N LYS A 106 4.51 4.10 21.33
CA LYS A 106 3.59 3.28 22.11
C LYS A 106 2.79 4.17 23.06
N LYS A 107 1.47 3.93 23.15
CA LYS A 107 0.56 4.65 24.07
C LYS A 107 1.00 4.54 25.53
N GLU A 108 1.56 3.39 25.90
CA GLU A 108 2.04 3.08 27.24
C GLU A 108 3.53 3.43 27.43
N PHE A 109 4.15 4.15 26.48
CA PHE A 109 5.55 4.53 26.61
C PHE A 109 5.75 5.40 27.87
N GLY A 110 6.71 4.99 28.70
CA GLY A 110 6.96 5.63 30.00
C GLY A 110 6.02 5.23 31.13
N GLN A 111 4.97 4.44 30.87
CA GLN A 111 4.11 3.90 31.91
C GLN A 111 4.71 2.64 32.53
N VAL A 112 4.44 2.42 33.82
CA VAL A 112 4.87 1.21 34.52
C VAL A 112 3.96 0.05 34.10
N PRO A 113 4.50 -1.07 33.59
CA PRO A 113 3.70 -2.21 33.20
C PRO A 113 2.89 -2.82 34.37
N ASP A 114 1.68 -3.27 34.07
CA ASP A 114 0.75 -3.86 35.05
C ASP A 114 1.35 -4.99 35.89
N TYR A 115 2.21 -5.82 35.29
CA TYR A 115 2.81 -6.94 36.02
C TYR A 115 3.74 -6.47 37.14
N ILE A 116 4.37 -5.29 37.01
CA ILE A 116 5.22 -4.71 38.06
C ILE A 116 4.33 -4.26 39.22
N ILE A 117 3.21 -3.61 38.92
CA ILE A 117 2.23 -3.16 39.91
C ILE A 117 1.65 -4.35 40.68
N LYS A 118 1.24 -5.41 39.97
CA LYS A 118 0.73 -6.65 40.57
C LYS A 118 1.76 -7.27 41.52
N LYS A 119 3.02 -7.39 41.09
CA LYS A 119 4.09 -7.92 41.94
C LYS A 119 4.34 -7.08 43.19
N ALA A 120 4.30 -5.74 43.06
CA ALA A 120 4.47 -4.85 44.21
C ALA A 120 3.35 -5.05 45.24
N ARG A 121 2.10 -5.14 44.77
CA ARG A 121 0.93 -5.39 45.62
C ARG A 121 1.01 -6.75 46.32
N GLU A 122 1.36 -7.81 45.59
CA GLU A 122 1.54 -9.14 46.18
C GLU A 122 2.62 -9.16 47.27
N LYS A 123 3.72 -8.43 47.05
CA LYS A 123 4.80 -8.30 48.04
C LYS A 123 4.30 -7.59 49.31
N GLU A 124 3.53 -6.52 49.16
CA GLU A 124 2.95 -5.78 50.27
C GLU A 124 1.92 -6.61 51.04
N GLU A 125 1.06 -7.36 50.35
CA GLU A 125 0.10 -8.27 50.99
C GLU A 125 0.82 -9.39 51.76
N LYS A 126 1.88 -9.98 51.20
CA LYS A 126 2.71 -10.97 51.91
C LYS A 126 3.37 -10.38 53.15
N ALA A 127 3.93 -9.17 53.04
CA ALA A 127 4.55 -8.49 54.17
C ALA A 127 3.54 -8.21 55.30
N ARG A 128 2.32 -7.76 54.96
CA ARG A 128 1.25 -7.54 55.93
C ARG A 128 0.85 -8.81 56.67
N ARG A 129 0.68 -9.93 55.95
CA ARG A 129 0.33 -11.22 56.59
C ARG A 129 1.38 -11.68 57.59
N ILE A 130 2.67 -11.57 57.22
CA ILE A 130 3.78 -11.93 58.10
C ILE A 130 3.80 -11.04 59.36
N ASP A 131 3.59 -9.74 59.20
CA ASP A 131 3.55 -8.79 60.32
C ASP A 131 2.36 -9.06 61.26
N GLU A 132 1.19 -9.39 60.70
CA GLU A 132 0.01 -9.79 61.48
C GLU A 132 0.23 -11.09 62.26
N GLU A 133 0.82 -12.11 61.63
CA GLU A 133 1.16 -13.39 62.27
C GLU A 133 2.16 -13.18 63.41
N LEU A 134 3.20 -12.36 63.19
CA LEU A 134 4.20 -12.04 64.22
C LEU A 134 3.56 -11.29 65.39
N LYS A 135 2.71 -10.30 65.11
CA LYS A 135 1.97 -9.55 66.16
C LYS A 135 1.05 -10.45 66.96
N ALA A 136 0.33 -11.37 66.32
CA ALA A 136 -0.54 -12.33 67.01
C ALA A 136 0.28 -13.28 67.90
N SER A 137 1.41 -13.79 67.40
CA SER A 137 2.32 -14.65 68.16
C SER A 137 2.87 -13.94 69.40
N LEU A 138 3.29 -12.68 69.26
CA LEU A 138 3.77 -11.85 70.38
C LEU A 138 2.68 -11.63 71.44
N ARG A 139 1.46 -11.26 71.02
CA ARG A 139 0.32 -11.10 71.95
C ARG A 139 0.00 -12.38 72.72
N ASN A 140 0.00 -13.52 72.04
CA ASN A 140 -0.27 -14.82 72.68
C ASN A 140 0.80 -15.14 73.72
N ARG A 141 2.08 -14.87 73.41
CA ARG A 141 3.19 -15.07 74.34
C ARG A 141 3.08 -14.16 75.56
N ASP A 142 2.77 -12.88 75.36
CA ASP A 142 2.61 -11.91 76.45
C ASP A 142 1.43 -12.30 77.38
N ASN A 143 0.34 -12.81 76.80
CA ASN A 143 -0.79 -13.36 77.58
C ASN A 143 -0.36 -14.58 78.43
N GLN A 144 0.40 -15.52 77.87
CA GLN A 144 0.90 -16.69 78.60
C GLN A 144 1.79 -16.30 79.78
N LEU A 145 2.71 -15.33 79.59
CA LEU A 145 3.56 -14.81 80.68
C LEU A 145 2.71 -14.18 81.80
N SER A 146 1.65 -13.45 81.43
CA SER A 146 0.75 -12.84 82.40
C SER A 146 -0.08 -13.85 83.22
N GLU A 147 -0.34 -15.03 82.65
CA GLU A 147 -1.03 -16.14 83.33
C GLU A 147 -0.08 -16.88 84.29
N THR A 148 1.17 -17.10 83.89
CA THR A 148 2.19 -17.74 84.75
C THR A 148 2.51 -16.89 85.98
N ASP A 149 2.56 -15.56 85.83
CA ASP A 149 2.84 -14.64 86.94
C ASP A 149 1.64 -14.51 87.92
N ARG A 150 0.42 -14.85 87.48
CA ARG A 150 -0.79 -14.87 88.32
C ARG A 150 -0.98 -16.17 89.09
N ALA A 151 -0.30 -17.25 88.71
CA ALA A 151 -0.43 -18.53 89.39
C ALA A 151 0.19 -18.46 90.79
N PRO A 152 -0.50 -18.91 91.85
CA PRO A 152 0.05 -18.89 93.20
C PRO A 152 1.30 -19.78 93.23
N HIS A 153 2.43 -19.22 93.69
CA HIS A 153 3.64 -19.99 93.96
C HIS A 153 3.33 -20.94 95.14
N SER A 154 3.26 -22.24 94.84
CA SER A 154 3.05 -23.33 95.79
C SER A 154 4.32 -23.65 96.58
#